data_AF-A0A2D6AP56-F1
#
_entry.id   AF-A0A2D6AP56-F1
#
_cell.length_a   1.000
_cell.length_b   1.000
_cell.length_c   1.000
_cell.angle_alpha   90.00
_cell.angle_beta   90.00
_cell.angle_gamma   90.00
#
_symmetry.space_group_name_H-M   'P 1'
#
loop_
_entity.id
_entity.type
_entity.pdbx_description
1 polymer ?
#
loop_
_entity_poly.entity_id
_entity_poly.type
_entity_poly.pdbx_seq_one_letter_code
_entity_poly.pdbx_strand_id
1 'polypeptide(L)'
;MAEQPQTIVEPAAPVDKPLGARNQANLSAIFGDSPLPGYLGELTDEERKEEYQKTVLDGTVTAGFGFSNFNPEYTANGAPDLLTVETGGGGNPATPYVPNPDSPGPGSMSASDQSEFTGTIPESGPEYGSGLGGLVSPSTTSTEIEKQTLGGYISGKSYVGSNGVV
;
A
#
# COMPACT_ATOMS: atom_id res chain seq x y z
N MET A 1 35.22 7.47 12.68
CA MET A 1 34.46 6.37 13.31
C MET A 1 34.62 5.17 12.39
N ALA A 2 35.18 4.07 12.89
CA ALA A 2 35.33 2.85 12.09
C ALA A 2 33.98 2.14 12.01
N GLU A 3 33.51 1.84 10.79
CA GLU A 3 32.30 1.06 10.54
C GLU A 3 32.48 -0.34 11.11
N GLN A 4 31.58 -0.76 12.01
CA GLN A 4 31.56 -2.15 12.47
C GLN A 4 30.93 -3.00 11.36
N PRO A 5 31.64 -4.00 10.80
CA PRO A 5 31.06 -4.90 9.82
C PRO A 5 29.94 -5.69 10.49
N GLN A 6 28.73 -5.55 9.97
CA GLN A 6 27.57 -6.30 10.43
C GLN A 6 27.71 -7.75 9.97
N THR A 7 28.12 -8.64 10.86
CA THR A 7 28.17 -10.07 10.56
C THR A 7 26.76 -10.61 10.47
N ILE A 8 26.32 -10.98 9.26
CA ILE A 8 25.08 -11.71 9.05
C ILE A 8 25.31 -13.13 9.59
N VAL A 9 24.68 -13.46 10.71
CA VAL A 9 24.68 -14.81 11.26
C VAL A 9 23.42 -15.50 10.76
N GLU A 10 23.58 -16.47 9.86
CA GLU A 10 22.48 -17.34 9.44
C GLU A 10 22.35 -18.49 10.45
N PRO A 11 21.31 -18.53 11.30
CA PRO A 11 21.12 -19.63 12.21
C PRO A 11 20.74 -20.89 11.44
N ALA A 12 21.43 -22.00 11.73
CA ALA A 12 21.09 -23.30 11.17
C ALA A 12 19.64 -23.68 11.55
N ALA A 13 18.89 -24.21 10.59
CA ALA A 13 17.52 -24.66 10.84
C ALA A 13 17.53 -25.79 11.90
N PRO A 14 16.76 -25.67 13.00
CA PRO A 14 16.72 -26.70 14.03
C PRO A 14 16.12 -28.01 13.49
N VAL A 15 16.77 -29.13 13.81
CA VAL A 15 16.45 -30.48 13.31
C VAL A 15 15.17 -31.04 13.93
N ASP A 16 14.88 -30.68 15.18
CA ASP A 16 13.65 -31.06 15.91
C ASP A 16 12.83 -29.83 16.29
N LYS A 17 11.54 -29.83 15.95
CA LYS A 17 10.66 -28.67 16.05
C LYS A 17 9.83 -28.69 17.34
N PRO A 18 10.13 -27.85 18.34
CA PRO A 18 9.25 -27.66 19.50
C PRO A 18 7.88 -27.10 19.08
N LEU A 19 6.86 -27.25 19.93
CA LEU A 19 5.56 -26.57 19.75
C LEU A 19 5.80 -25.06 19.52
N GLY A 20 5.38 -24.56 18.36
CA GLY A 20 5.61 -23.17 17.93
C GLY A 20 6.71 -22.98 16.88
N ALA A 21 7.47 -24.02 16.54
CA ALA A 21 8.48 -23.92 15.48
C ALA A 21 7.84 -23.94 14.08
N ARG A 22 8.33 -23.04 13.21
CA ARG A 22 7.90 -22.89 11.82
C ARG A 22 7.97 -24.22 11.07
N ASN A 23 6.83 -24.79 10.67
CA ASN A 23 6.79 -25.96 9.80
C ASN A 23 6.81 -25.51 8.33
N GLN A 24 8.01 -25.43 7.74
CA GLN A 24 8.19 -25.04 6.35
C GLN A 24 7.42 -25.93 5.36
N ALA A 25 7.34 -27.24 5.60
CA ALA A 25 6.59 -28.14 4.72
C ALA A 25 5.09 -27.83 4.72
N ASN A 26 4.52 -27.52 5.88
CA ASN A 26 3.12 -27.08 5.96
C ASN A 26 2.91 -25.70 5.33
N LEU A 27 3.84 -24.76 5.54
CA LEU A 27 3.75 -23.43 4.93
C LEU A 27 3.82 -23.50 3.41
N SER A 28 4.75 -24.28 2.86
CA SER A 28 4.82 -24.52 1.41
C SER A 28 3.62 -25.30 0.88
N ALA A 29 3.00 -26.18 1.68
CA ALA A 29 1.77 -26.86 1.27
C ALA A 29 0.54 -25.94 1.24
N ILE A 30 0.48 -24.93 2.14
CA ILE A 30 -0.61 -23.95 2.19
C ILE A 30 -0.41 -22.86 1.13
N PHE A 31 0.84 -22.47 0.87
CA PHE A 31 1.24 -21.50 -0.13
C PHE A 31 2.12 -22.18 -1.18
N GLY A 32 1.48 -23.04 -1.99
CA GLY A 32 2.16 -23.85 -3.01
C GLY A 32 2.78 -23.07 -4.15
N ASP A 33 2.39 -21.81 -4.31
CA ASP A 33 2.90 -20.90 -5.33
C ASP A 33 3.26 -19.55 -4.71
N SER A 34 4.23 -18.87 -5.31
CA SER A 34 4.66 -17.56 -4.84
C SER A 34 3.98 -16.46 -5.65
N PRO A 35 3.54 -15.36 -5.00
CA PRO A 35 3.05 -14.20 -5.73
C PRO A 35 4.16 -13.48 -6.51
N LEU A 36 5.43 -13.84 -6.30
CA LEU A 36 6.56 -13.29 -7.05
C LEU A 36 6.73 -14.05 -8.38
N PRO A 37 6.66 -13.35 -9.53
CA PRO A 37 6.73 -14.01 -10.83
C PRO A 37 8.08 -14.72 -11.02
N GLY A 38 8.04 -16.04 -11.23
CA GLY A 38 9.24 -16.86 -11.48
C GLY A 38 9.98 -17.34 -10.23
N TYR A 39 9.43 -17.14 -9.03
CA TYR A 39 10.06 -17.59 -7.79
C TYR A 39 9.99 -19.12 -7.63
N LEU A 40 11.16 -19.78 -7.59
CA LEU A 40 11.30 -21.23 -7.51
C LEU A 40 11.66 -21.77 -6.12
N GLY A 41 11.59 -20.93 -5.07
CA GLY A 41 11.72 -21.38 -3.68
C GLY A 41 12.78 -20.63 -2.86
N GLU A 42 13.76 -20.00 -3.51
CA GLU A 42 14.73 -19.11 -2.88
C GLU A 42 14.98 -17.87 -3.75
N LEU A 43 15.21 -16.74 -3.10
CA LEU A 43 15.60 -15.47 -3.69
C LEU A 43 16.93 -15.10 -3.07
N THR A 44 17.98 -14.96 -3.88
CA THR A 44 19.27 -14.44 -3.43
C THR A 44 19.14 -12.97 -2.98
N ASP A 45 20.11 -12.48 -2.21
CA ASP A 45 20.10 -11.09 -1.75
C ASP A 45 20.12 -10.10 -2.93
N GLU A 46 20.85 -10.44 -4.00
CA GLU A 46 20.89 -9.67 -5.24
C GLU A 46 19.53 -9.64 -5.94
N GLU A 47 18.89 -10.79 -6.12
CA GLU A 47 17.57 -10.86 -6.76
C GLU A 47 16.50 -10.15 -5.92
N ARG A 48 16.59 -10.18 -4.58
CA ARG A 48 15.69 -9.39 -3.71
C ARG A 48 15.85 -7.90 -3.92
N LYS A 49 17.10 -7.43 -4.02
CA LYS A 49 17.39 -6.01 -4.27
C LYS A 49 16.89 -5.59 -5.64
N GLU A 50 17.11 -6.43 -6.66
CA GLU A 50 16.65 -6.16 -8.02
C GLU A 50 15.12 -6.13 -8.11
N GLU A 51 14.43 -7.10 -7.51
CA GLU A 51 12.97 -7.13 -7.51
C GLU A 51 12.38 -5.96 -6.71
N TYR A 52 12.99 -5.59 -5.58
CA TYR A 52 12.56 -4.42 -4.81
C TYR A 52 12.77 -3.12 -5.61
N GLN A 53 13.92 -2.95 -6.26
CA GLN A 53 14.19 -1.82 -7.12
C GLN A 53 13.15 -1.73 -8.24
N LYS A 54 12.89 -2.84 -8.93
CA LYS A 54 11.95 -2.92 -10.05
C LYS A 54 10.48 -2.68 -9.66
N THR A 55 10.03 -3.25 -8.54
CA THR A 55 8.61 -3.25 -8.16
C THR A 55 8.22 -2.08 -7.29
N VAL A 56 9.12 -1.63 -6.42
CA VAL A 56 8.83 -0.60 -5.41
C VAL A 56 9.40 0.75 -5.82
N LEU A 57 10.67 0.80 -6.23
CA LEU A 57 11.36 2.08 -6.50
C LEU A 57 11.07 2.58 -7.92
N ASP A 58 11.20 1.71 -8.92
CA ASP A 58 10.97 2.04 -10.34
C ASP A 58 9.58 1.60 -10.82
N GLY A 59 8.84 0.91 -9.97
CA GLY A 59 7.53 0.36 -10.29
C GLY A 59 6.49 1.45 -10.49
N THR A 60 5.54 1.21 -11.40
CA THR A 60 4.33 2.03 -11.52
C THR A 60 3.12 1.11 -11.44
N VAL A 61 2.24 1.38 -10.48
CA VAL A 61 0.94 0.72 -10.38
C VAL A 61 0.01 1.38 -11.39
N THR A 62 -0.43 0.61 -12.37
CA THR A 62 -1.39 1.03 -13.39
C THR A 62 -2.79 0.52 -13.04
N ALA A 63 -3.83 1.33 -13.28
CA ALA A 63 -5.23 0.95 -13.02
C ALA A 63 -5.50 0.54 -11.56
N GLY A 64 -5.01 1.35 -10.62
CA GLY A 64 -5.36 1.22 -9.22
C GLY A 64 -6.85 1.52 -8.98
N PHE A 65 -7.36 1.11 -7.83
CA PHE A 65 -8.76 1.33 -7.43
C PHE A 65 -9.03 2.84 -7.25
N GLY A 66 -9.51 3.50 -8.31
CA GLY A 66 -9.76 4.95 -8.34
C GLY A 66 -8.56 5.83 -8.70
N PHE A 67 -7.38 5.26 -8.95
CA PHE A 67 -6.18 6.02 -9.36
C PHE A 67 -5.59 5.45 -10.64
N SER A 68 -5.29 6.33 -11.60
CA SER A 68 -4.83 5.95 -12.92
C SER A 68 -3.43 5.35 -12.90
N ASN A 69 -2.42 6.09 -12.40
CA ASN A 69 -1.04 5.60 -12.28
C ASN A 69 -0.32 6.25 -11.09
N PHE A 70 0.41 5.48 -10.28
CA PHE A 70 1.31 6.02 -9.24
C PHE A 70 2.53 5.13 -9.01
N ASN A 71 3.61 5.71 -8.49
CA ASN A 71 4.80 4.99 -8.07
C ASN A 71 4.68 4.62 -6.57
N PRO A 72 4.86 3.34 -6.16
CA PRO A 72 4.81 2.92 -4.76
C PRO A 72 5.82 3.59 -3.82
N GLU A 73 6.94 4.12 -4.34
CA GLU A 73 7.94 4.85 -3.58
C GLU A 73 7.42 6.22 -3.11
N TYR A 74 6.43 6.77 -3.82
CA TYR A 74 5.82 8.07 -3.53
C TYR A 74 6.80 9.26 -3.43
N THR A 75 8.00 9.14 -4.01
CA THR A 75 9.01 10.21 -4.06
C THR A 75 8.51 11.42 -4.87
N ALA A 76 8.93 12.63 -4.48
CA ALA A 76 8.71 13.89 -5.19
C ALA A 76 7.26 14.14 -5.67
N ASN A 77 6.27 14.05 -4.77
CA ASN A 77 4.82 14.16 -5.06
C ASN A 77 4.24 13.02 -5.92
N GLY A 78 4.88 11.85 -5.95
CA GLY A 78 4.36 10.65 -6.62
C GLY A 78 3.17 9.97 -5.91
N ALA A 79 2.74 10.50 -4.75
CA ALA A 79 1.57 9.98 -4.04
C ALA A 79 0.25 10.37 -4.74
N PRO A 80 -0.75 9.48 -4.75
CA PRO A 80 -2.02 9.75 -5.41
C PRO A 80 -2.73 10.99 -4.87
N ASP A 81 -3.38 11.73 -5.77
CA ASP A 81 -4.21 12.89 -5.42
C ASP A 81 -5.70 12.54 -5.51
N LEU A 82 -6.41 12.73 -4.40
CA LEU A 82 -7.84 12.44 -4.29
C LEU A 82 -8.70 13.32 -5.20
N LEU A 83 -8.20 14.51 -5.59
CA LEU A 83 -8.88 15.39 -6.55
C LEU A 83 -8.88 14.84 -7.98
N THR A 84 -8.00 13.89 -8.28
CA THR A 84 -7.87 13.30 -9.62
C THR A 84 -8.67 12.02 -9.81
N VAL A 85 -9.35 11.54 -8.76
CA VAL A 85 -10.16 10.32 -8.81
C VAL A 85 -11.40 10.56 -9.66
N GLU A 86 -11.56 9.76 -10.71
CA GLU A 86 -12.78 9.74 -11.53
C GLU A 86 -13.92 9.11 -10.72
N THR A 87 -15.06 9.81 -10.65
CA THR A 87 -16.24 9.38 -9.88
C THR A 87 -17.47 9.30 -10.78
N GLY A 88 -18.48 8.52 -10.37
CA GLY A 88 -19.76 8.40 -11.08
C GLY A 88 -20.18 6.95 -11.33
N GLY A 89 -20.92 6.72 -12.43
CA GLY A 89 -21.32 5.38 -12.88
C GLY A 89 -20.20 4.64 -13.63
N GLY A 90 -20.50 3.45 -14.15
CA GLY A 90 -19.56 2.68 -14.97
C GLY A 90 -18.50 1.90 -14.18
N GLY A 91 -18.76 1.63 -12.91
CA GLY A 91 -17.83 0.95 -11.99
C GLY A 91 -16.88 1.90 -11.27
N ASN A 92 -17.01 3.20 -11.51
CA ASN A 92 -16.31 4.23 -10.76
C ASN A 92 -16.91 4.37 -9.36
N PRO A 93 -16.12 4.84 -8.36
CA PRO A 93 -16.63 5.11 -7.03
C PRO A 93 -17.54 6.34 -7.02
N ALA A 94 -18.39 6.46 -5.99
CA ALA A 94 -19.27 7.62 -5.85
C ALA A 94 -18.52 8.85 -5.32
N THR A 95 -17.50 8.65 -4.48
CA THR A 95 -16.53 9.70 -4.08
C THR A 95 -15.14 9.08 -3.99
N PRO A 96 -14.05 9.86 -3.85
CA PRO A 96 -12.71 9.33 -3.59
C PRO A 96 -12.60 8.44 -2.33
N TYR A 97 -13.58 8.52 -1.42
CA TYR A 97 -13.57 7.83 -0.13
C TYR A 97 -14.63 6.73 -0.01
N VAL A 98 -15.65 6.75 -0.86
CA VAL A 98 -16.83 5.89 -0.75
C VAL A 98 -17.04 5.15 -2.07
N PRO A 99 -17.05 3.80 -2.07
CA PRO A 99 -17.36 3.03 -3.26
C PRO A 99 -18.77 3.36 -3.75
N ASN A 100 -19.06 3.11 -5.03
CA ASN A 100 -20.42 3.30 -5.53
C ASN A 100 -21.35 2.23 -4.93
N PRO A 101 -22.33 2.61 -4.08
CA PRO A 101 -23.21 1.67 -3.42
C PRO A 101 -24.35 1.18 -4.33
N ASP A 102 -24.52 1.76 -5.53
CA ASP A 102 -25.52 1.31 -6.47
C ASP A 102 -25.18 -0.08 -7.02
N SER A 103 -26.16 -0.96 -7.12
CA SER A 103 -25.95 -2.31 -7.66
C SER A 103 -25.89 -2.26 -9.19
N PRO A 104 -25.12 -3.15 -9.86
CA PRO A 104 -25.27 -3.35 -11.29
C PRO A 104 -26.74 -3.62 -11.65
N GLY A 105 -27.20 -3.09 -12.79
CA GLY A 105 -28.59 -3.22 -13.20
C GLY A 105 -29.11 -4.67 -13.24
N PRO A 106 -30.45 -4.88 -13.24
CA PRO A 106 -31.05 -6.21 -13.17
C PRO A 106 -30.48 -7.19 -14.20
N GLY A 107 -29.97 -8.32 -13.72
CA GLY A 107 -29.41 -9.38 -14.57
C GLY A 107 -27.94 -9.19 -14.94
N SER A 108 -27.28 -8.12 -14.46
CA SER A 108 -25.84 -7.93 -14.59
C SER A 108 -25.12 -8.13 -13.25
N MET A 109 -23.89 -8.63 -13.33
CA MET A 109 -22.93 -8.69 -12.23
C MET A 109 -21.70 -7.79 -12.51
N SER A 110 -21.72 -7.08 -13.64
CA SER A 110 -20.59 -6.28 -14.11
C SER A 110 -20.59 -4.90 -13.45
N ALA A 111 -19.47 -4.47 -12.90
CA ALA A 111 -19.32 -3.13 -12.32
C ALA A 111 -19.57 -2.01 -13.34
N SER A 112 -19.25 -2.24 -14.62
CA SER A 112 -19.52 -1.29 -15.71
C SER A 112 -20.99 -0.92 -15.90
N ASP A 113 -21.90 -1.76 -15.39
CA ASP A 113 -23.34 -1.57 -15.54
C ASP A 113 -23.96 -0.91 -14.30
N GLN A 114 -23.13 -0.43 -13.36
CA GLN A 114 -23.55 0.40 -12.23
C GLN A 114 -23.86 1.82 -12.68
N SER A 115 -25.01 2.34 -12.27
CA SER A 115 -25.35 3.73 -12.53
C SER A 115 -24.67 4.65 -11.51
N GLU A 116 -24.69 5.96 -11.77
CA GLU A 116 -24.21 6.93 -10.78
C GLU A 116 -25.14 6.95 -9.58
N PHE A 117 -24.58 6.85 -8.37
CA PHE A 117 -25.38 6.90 -7.15
C PHE A 117 -25.99 8.28 -6.93
N THR A 118 -27.32 8.35 -6.88
CA THR A 118 -28.08 9.61 -6.73
C THR A 118 -28.57 9.87 -5.30
N GLY A 119 -28.27 8.96 -4.37
CA GLY A 119 -28.65 9.08 -2.96
C GLY A 119 -27.73 10.02 -2.17
N THR A 120 -27.94 10.07 -0.86
CA THR A 120 -27.10 10.86 0.04
C THR A 120 -25.87 10.07 0.46
N ILE A 121 -24.69 10.63 0.23
CA ILE A 121 -23.41 10.08 0.69
C ILE A 121 -23.06 10.76 2.02
N PRO A 122 -22.70 10.02 3.08
CA PRO A 122 -22.26 10.63 4.33
C PRO A 122 -20.99 11.47 4.11
N GLU A 123 -20.89 12.62 4.79
CA GLU A 123 -19.64 13.38 4.79
C GLU A 123 -18.53 12.55 5.45
N SER A 124 -17.34 12.59 4.85
CA SER A 124 -16.17 11.94 5.42
C SER A 124 -15.77 12.64 6.72
N GLY A 125 -15.59 11.84 7.78
CA GLY A 125 -14.99 12.30 9.03
C GLY A 125 -13.46 12.34 8.95
N PRO A 126 -12.77 12.99 9.91
CA PRO A 126 -11.31 13.06 9.94
C PRO A 126 -10.59 11.72 10.22
N GLU A 127 -11.35 10.66 10.53
CA GLU A 127 -10.89 9.44 11.19
C GLU A 127 -10.22 8.39 10.27
N TYR A 128 -10.25 8.58 8.95
CA TYR A 128 -9.70 7.60 7.99
C TYR A 128 -8.33 7.99 7.43
N GLY A 129 -7.23 7.49 8.01
CA GLY A 129 -5.90 7.54 7.40
C GLY A 129 -4.76 7.92 8.36
N SER A 130 -3.51 7.73 7.92
CA SER A 130 -2.29 8.21 8.58
C SER A 130 -1.75 9.44 7.84
N GLY A 131 -1.61 10.60 8.53
CA GLY A 131 -1.22 11.87 7.89
C GLY A 131 -1.83 13.10 8.58
N LEU A 132 -2.14 14.16 7.82
CA LEU A 132 -2.89 15.34 8.31
C LEU A 132 -4.37 15.05 8.65
N GLY A 133 -4.78 13.78 8.68
CA GLY A 133 -6.16 13.34 8.81
C GLY A 133 -6.75 12.89 7.46
N GLY A 134 -7.88 12.17 7.53
CA GLY A 134 -8.48 11.53 6.34
C GLY A 134 -9.09 12.45 5.28
N LEU A 135 -9.04 13.76 5.51
CA LEU A 135 -9.56 14.79 4.61
C LEU A 135 -8.45 15.43 3.75
N VAL A 136 -7.20 15.04 3.94
CA VAL A 136 -6.05 15.58 3.21
C VAL A 136 -5.53 14.54 2.22
N SER A 137 -5.32 14.94 0.96
CA SER A 137 -4.78 14.05 -0.07
C SER A 137 -3.44 13.44 0.34
N PRO A 138 -3.18 12.16 0.02
CA PRO A 138 -1.87 11.53 0.23
C PRO A 138 -0.73 12.33 -0.41
N SER A 139 -0.96 12.92 -1.59
CA SER A 139 -0.03 13.86 -2.26
C SER A 139 0.45 15.02 -1.40
N THR A 140 -0.40 15.56 -0.53
CA THR A 140 -0.04 16.67 0.36
C THR A 140 0.72 16.17 1.58
N THR A 141 0.33 15.01 2.12
CA THR A 141 0.99 14.41 3.28
C THR A 141 2.40 13.90 2.92
N SER A 142 2.59 13.34 1.73
CA SER A 142 3.88 12.80 1.30
C SER A 142 4.95 13.88 1.20
N THR A 143 4.62 15.09 0.71
CA THR A 143 5.55 16.22 0.67
C THR A 143 6.09 16.59 2.06
N GLU A 144 5.28 16.47 3.11
CA GLU A 144 5.71 16.77 4.47
C GLU A 144 6.53 15.63 5.09
N ILE A 145 6.23 14.38 4.74
CA ILE A 145 7.01 13.22 5.16
C ILE A 145 8.40 13.21 4.49
N GLU A 146 8.49 13.60 3.22
CA GLU A 146 9.75 13.67 2.48
C GLU A 146 10.79 14.60 3.14
N LYS A 147 10.34 15.63 3.86
CA LYS A 147 11.23 16.55 4.58
C LYS A 147 11.90 15.92 5.80
N GLN A 148 11.51 14.71 6.22
CA GLN A 148 12.08 14.07 7.39
C GLN A 148 13.44 13.45 7.12
N THR A 149 14.38 13.69 8.04
CA THR A 149 15.70 13.06 8.04
C THR A 149 15.85 12.09 9.20
N LEU A 150 16.71 11.07 9.03
CA LEU A 150 17.11 10.17 10.11
C LEU A 150 17.55 10.96 11.36
N GLY A 151 16.97 10.61 12.52
CA GLY A 151 17.17 11.33 13.79
C GLY A 151 16.17 12.46 14.06
N GLY A 152 15.35 12.84 13.07
CA GLY A 152 14.25 13.80 13.21
C GLY A 152 12.87 13.15 13.47
N TYR A 153 12.80 11.83 13.54
CA TYR A 153 11.55 11.11 13.77
C TYR A 153 10.98 11.44 15.15
N ILE A 154 9.73 11.90 15.17
CA ILE A 154 9.03 12.25 16.40
C ILE A 154 8.24 11.01 16.85
N SER A 155 8.46 10.56 18.08
CA SER A 155 7.75 9.39 18.62
C SER A 155 6.23 9.58 18.52
N GLY A 156 5.57 8.69 17.78
CA GLY A 156 4.13 8.73 17.54
C GLY A 156 3.65 9.81 16.57
N LYS A 157 4.53 10.48 15.81
CA LYS A 157 4.15 11.50 14.82
C LYS A 157 4.99 11.42 13.55
N SER A 158 4.30 11.55 12.41
CA SER A 158 4.93 11.58 11.09
C SER A 158 5.52 12.93 10.73
N TYR A 159 5.16 14.04 11.39
CA TYR A 159 5.87 15.34 11.40
C TYR A 159 5.16 16.33 12.37
N VAL A 160 5.69 17.55 12.52
CA VAL A 160 5.06 18.59 13.35
C VAL A 160 3.74 19.04 12.73
N GLY A 161 2.61 18.64 13.33
CA GLY A 161 1.25 18.93 12.84
C GLY A 161 0.49 17.70 12.31
N SER A 162 1.12 16.51 12.27
CA SER A 162 0.48 15.27 11.78
C SER A 162 -0.51 14.62 12.77
N ASN A 163 -1.09 15.40 13.69
CA ASN A 163 -1.99 14.91 14.74
C ASN A 163 -3.47 14.96 14.35
N GLY A 164 -3.78 15.16 13.07
CA GLY A 164 -5.16 15.23 12.58
C GLY A 164 -5.97 16.42 13.12
N VAL A 165 -5.30 17.42 13.68
CA VAL A 165 -5.92 18.66 14.15
C VAL A 165 -5.54 19.74 13.16
N VAL A 166 -6.52 20.13 12.33
CA VAL A 166 -6.44 21.28 11.42
C VAL A 166 -6.53 22.58 12.22
#